data_AF-A0A6C0DQ73-F1
#
_entry.id   AF-A0A6C0DQ73-F1
#
_cell.length_a   1.000
_cell.length_b   1.000
_cell.length_c   1.000
_cell.angle_alpha   90.00
_cell.angle_beta   90.00
_cell.angle_gamma   90.00
#
_symmetry.space_group_name_H-M   'P 1'
#
loop_
_entity.id
_entity.type
_entity.pdbx_description
1 polymer ?
#
loop_
_entity_poly.entity_id
_entity_poly.type
_entity_poly.pdbx_seq_one_letter_code
_entity_poly.pdbx_strand_id
1 'polypeptide(L)'
;MNNIPTVVFCIPGGSFSNHFLLCWTELIRQISKENKYNYFISNNYSSHVHFVRAMCLGANVLAGPDQKPFQGNIKYDAIVWLDSDMVFNNEMIFELIDACLYKYPVVSGVYAMQGGNHFACIKRWDEKIYIEKGHFEFLSIEESIKLLKHGEKWIKCAYTGMGCMAIRYGVIEDERIKYPWFFCDIKKFSTNNPAIPYITDGTSEDVSFIRNLIDNGIIDGVMVNLSLRFGHVKTTII
;
A
#
# COMPACT_ATOMS: atom_id res chain seq x y z
N MET A 1 -19.77 -22.59 -13.15
CA MET A 1 -18.55 -22.04 -13.77
C MET A 1 -17.84 -21.26 -12.69
N ASN A 2 -16.58 -21.57 -12.37
CA ASN A 2 -15.83 -20.75 -11.41
C ASN A 2 -15.62 -19.37 -12.02
N ASN A 3 -16.11 -18.32 -11.36
CA ASN A 3 -15.93 -16.95 -11.81
C ASN A 3 -14.46 -16.57 -11.63
N ILE A 4 -13.78 -16.17 -12.71
CA ILE A 4 -12.37 -15.78 -12.68
C ILE A 4 -12.29 -14.38 -12.05
N PRO A 5 -11.57 -14.18 -10.94
CA PRO A 5 -11.50 -12.88 -10.27
C PRO A 5 -10.91 -11.81 -11.19
N THR A 6 -11.37 -10.58 -11.03
CA THR A 6 -10.92 -9.41 -11.78
C THR A 6 -10.07 -8.51 -10.89
N VAL A 7 -8.83 -8.25 -11.31
CA VAL A 7 -7.85 -7.45 -10.56
C VAL A 7 -7.52 -6.18 -11.31
N VAL A 8 -7.56 -5.03 -10.64
CA VAL A 8 -7.04 -3.77 -11.21
C VAL A 8 -5.66 -3.49 -10.65
N PHE A 9 -4.64 -3.54 -11.51
CA PHE A 9 -3.28 -3.14 -11.15
C PHE A 9 -3.15 -1.62 -11.28
N CYS A 10 -3.07 -0.93 -10.14
CA CYS A 10 -2.84 0.50 -10.05
C CYS A 10 -1.34 0.76 -9.90
N ILE A 11 -0.74 1.35 -10.93
CA ILE A 11 0.71 1.54 -11.01
C ILE A 11 0.95 3.05 -11.17
N PRO A 12 1.24 3.81 -10.11
CA PRO A 12 1.50 5.24 -10.23
C PRO A 12 2.91 5.51 -10.80
N GLY A 13 3.04 6.57 -11.58
CA GLY A 13 4.33 7.04 -12.12
C GLY A 13 4.36 7.06 -13.64
N GLY A 14 5.28 7.87 -14.19
CA GLY A 14 5.50 8.01 -15.64
C GLY A 14 6.75 7.32 -16.16
N SER A 15 7.52 6.67 -15.27
CA SER A 15 8.75 5.97 -15.59
C SER A 15 8.84 4.69 -14.76
N PHE A 16 9.49 3.67 -15.34
CA PHE A 16 9.62 2.34 -14.76
C PHE A 16 11.08 1.93 -14.70
N SER A 17 11.48 1.25 -13.62
CA SER A 17 12.80 0.64 -13.57
C SER A 17 12.90 -0.53 -14.56
N ASN A 18 14.12 -0.82 -15.05
CA ASN A 18 14.35 -2.00 -15.91
C ASN A 18 13.88 -3.30 -15.23
N HIS A 19 14.15 -3.44 -13.92
CA HIS A 19 13.71 -4.60 -13.16
C HIS A 19 12.18 -4.70 -13.10
N PHE A 20 11.49 -3.60 -12.83
CA PHE A 20 10.02 -3.58 -12.83
C PHE A 20 9.46 -4.02 -14.17
N LEU A 21 9.99 -3.50 -15.28
CA LEU A 21 9.54 -3.88 -16.63
C LEU A 21 9.66 -5.39 -16.86
N LEU A 22 10.77 -6.00 -16.44
CA LEU A 22 10.98 -7.45 -16.56
C LEU A 22 10.01 -8.24 -15.68
N CYS A 23 9.88 -7.88 -14.39
CA CYS A 23 8.96 -8.51 -13.45
C CYS A 23 7.50 -8.42 -13.94
N TRP A 24 7.09 -7.24 -14.39
CA TRP A 24 5.75 -6.98 -14.89
C TRP A 24 5.44 -7.79 -16.16
N THR A 25 6.37 -7.82 -17.11
CA THR A 25 6.18 -8.58 -18.37
C THR A 25 5.98 -10.06 -18.10
N GLU A 26 6.78 -10.62 -17.19
CA GLU A 26 6.69 -12.02 -16.79
C GLU A 26 5.40 -12.32 -16.01
N LEU A 27 4.96 -11.42 -15.13
CA LEU A 27 3.68 -11.53 -14.43
C LEU A 27 2.50 -11.61 -15.40
N ILE A 28 2.42 -10.70 -16.36
CA ILE A 28 1.32 -10.68 -17.33
C ILE A 28 1.33 -11.94 -18.20
N ARG A 29 2.52 -12.39 -18.63
CA ARG A 29 2.67 -13.66 -19.36
C ARG A 29 2.14 -14.84 -18.53
N GLN A 30 2.43 -14.87 -17.23
CA GLN A 30 2.00 -15.97 -16.36
C GLN A 30 0.50 -15.92 -16.03
N ILE A 31 -0.06 -14.74 -15.75
CA ILE A 31 -1.52 -14.57 -15.57
C ILE A 31 -2.27 -15.07 -16.80
N SER A 32 -1.78 -14.72 -18.00
CA SER A 32 -2.40 -15.11 -19.27
C SER A 32 -2.31 -16.62 -19.52
N LYS A 33 -1.16 -17.23 -19.19
CA LYS A 33 -0.93 -18.68 -19.34
C LYS A 33 -1.80 -19.50 -18.40
N GLU A 34 -1.95 -19.08 -17.15
CA GLU A 34 -2.71 -19.80 -16.13
C GLU A 34 -4.21 -19.49 -16.16
N ASN A 35 -4.62 -18.43 -16.87
CA ASN A 35 -5.99 -17.90 -16.85
C ASN A 35 -6.48 -17.65 -15.41
N LYS A 36 -5.57 -17.16 -14.56
CA LYS A 36 -5.80 -17.07 -13.10
C LYS A 36 -6.67 -15.88 -12.71
N TYR A 37 -6.51 -14.75 -13.40
CA TYR A 37 -7.25 -13.52 -13.17
C TYR A 37 -7.59 -12.83 -14.50
N ASN A 38 -8.75 -12.19 -14.55
CA ASN A 38 -8.96 -11.07 -15.46
C ASN A 38 -8.21 -9.86 -14.88
N TYR A 39 -7.64 -9.01 -15.72
CA TYR A 39 -6.91 -7.85 -15.21
C TYR A 39 -7.10 -6.58 -16.04
N PHE A 40 -7.02 -5.45 -15.35
CA PHE A 40 -6.92 -4.12 -15.92
C PHE A 40 -5.67 -3.43 -15.38
N ILE A 41 -5.16 -2.46 -16.13
CA ILE A 41 -4.05 -1.61 -15.71
C ILE A 41 -4.59 -0.18 -15.59
N SER A 42 -4.37 0.44 -14.44
CA SER A 42 -4.61 1.87 -14.23
C SER A 42 -3.30 2.57 -13.87
N ASN A 43 -2.69 3.21 -14.87
CA ASN A 43 -1.46 3.97 -14.72
C ASN A 43 -1.77 5.46 -14.93
N ASN A 44 -1.22 6.29 -14.06
CA ASN A 44 -1.30 7.75 -14.13
C ASN A 44 0.01 8.36 -13.65
N TYR A 45 0.19 9.65 -13.92
CA TYR A 45 1.33 10.42 -13.44
C TYR A 45 0.88 11.76 -12.85
N SER A 46 1.50 12.13 -11.73
CA SER A 46 1.47 13.47 -11.14
C SER A 46 2.77 13.65 -10.36
N SER A 47 3.24 14.90 -10.25
CA SER A 47 4.36 15.25 -9.35
C SER A 47 3.98 15.14 -7.87
N HIS A 48 2.69 15.00 -7.56
CA HIS A 48 2.18 14.85 -6.20
C HIS A 48 1.64 13.43 -5.99
N VAL A 49 2.24 12.69 -5.06
CA VAL A 49 1.94 11.27 -4.87
C VAL A 49 0.48 11.01 -4.45
N HIS A 50 -0.08 11.86 -3.59
CA HIS A 50 -1.50 11.79 -3.21
C HIS A 50 -2.44 11.91 -4.41
N PHE A 51 -2.14 12.80 -5.36
CA PHE A 51 -2.96 12.97 -6.56
C PHE A 51 -2.80 11.81 -7.54
N VAL A 52 -1.59 11.29 -7.77
CA VAL A 52 -1.43 10.17 -8.71
C VAL A 52 -2.15 8.91 -8.22
N ARG A 53 -2.17 8.62 -6.92
CA ARG A 53 -2.97 7.51 -6.36
C ARG A 53 -4.47 7.75 -6.59
N ALA A 54 -4.96 8.96 -6.31
CA ALA A 54 -6.37 9.30 -6.57
C ALA A 54 -6.71 9.15 -8.07
N MET A 55 -5.84 9.60 -8.97
CA MET A 55 -6.01 9.48 -10.43
C MET A 55 -5.98 8.01 -10.89
N CYS A 56 -5.13 7.17 -10.30
CA CYS A 56 -5.15 5.72 -10.54
C CYS A 56 -6.48 5.07 -10.16
N LEU A 57 -7.24 5.64 -9.22
CA LEU A 57 -8.61 5.21 -8.92
C LEU A 57 -9.67 5.96 -9.74
N GLY A 58 -9.27 6.71 -10.77
CA GLY A 58 -10.19 7.47 -11.63
C GLY A 58 -10.90 8.61 -10.90
N ALA A 59 -10.29 9.19 -9.87
CA ALA A 59 -10.88 10.28 -9.11
C ALA A 59 -11.22 11.50 -9.99
N ASN A 60 -12.37 12.10 -9.71
CA ASN A 60 -12.82 13.35 -10.33
C ASN A 60 -13.42 14.25 -9.25
N VAL A 61 -12.89 15.46 -9.09
CA VAL A 61 -13.36 16.42 -8.09
C VAL A 61 -14.86 16.75 -8.26
N LEU A 62 -15.38 16.71 -9.49
CA LEU A 62 -16.79 17.00 -9.79
C LEU A 62 -17.74 15.86 -9.42
N ALA A 63 -17.23 14.66 -9.14
CA ALA A 63 -18.04 13.51 -8.73
C ALA A 63 -18.41 13.52 -7.23
N GLY A 64 -17.89 14.49 -6.47
CA GLY A 64 -18.22 14.67 -5.06
C GLY A 64 -17.54 13.66 -4.12
N PRO A 65 -17.79 13.79 -2.79
CA PRO A 65 -17.12 12.98 -1.77
C PRO A 65 -17.53 11.50 -1.78
N ASP A 66 -18.71 11.18 -2.31
CA ASP A 66 -19.27 9.82 -2.36
C ASP A 66 -18.87 9.02 -3.60
N GLN A 67 -17.96 9.57 -4.42
CA GLN A 67 -17.47 8.86 -5.59
C GLN A 67 -16.82 7.53 -5.19
N LYS A 68 -16.88 6.56 -6.10
CA LYS A 68 -16.26 5.24 -5.95
C LYS A 68 -15.03 5.12 -6.85
N PRO A 69 -14.10 4.20 -6.57
CA PRO A 69 -13.05 3.84 -7.52
C PRO A 69 -13.62 3.60 -8.92
N PHE A 70 -12.93 4.17 -9.91
CA PHE A 70 -13.27 4.13 -11.33
C PHE A 70 -14.68 4.67 -11.64
N GLN A 71 -15.20 5.54 -10.77
CA GLN A 71 -16.57 6.05 -10.82
C GLN A 71 -17.63 4.93 -10.80
N GLY A 72 -17.29 3.74 -10.28
CA GLY A 72 -18.15 2.56 -10.28
C GLY A 72 -18.31 1.87 -11.65
N ASN A 73 -17.56 2.29 -12.67
CA ASN A 73 -17.69 1.77 -14.04
C ASN A 73 -16.94 0.45 -14.27
N ILE A 74 -15.97 0.11 -13.41
CA ILE A 74 -15.20 -1.12 -13.49
C ILE A 74 -15.70 -2.07 -12.40
N LYS A 75 -16.14 -3.28 -12.79
CA LYS A 75 -16.38 -4.37 -11.85
C LYS A 75 -15.06 -5.08 -11.58
N TYR A 76 -14.68 -5.19 -10.31
CA TYR A 76 -13.43 -5.81 -9.89
C TYR A 76 -13.58 -6.47 -8.51
N ASP A 77 -12.67 -7.37 -8.18
CA ASP A 77 -12.63 -8.11 -6.92
C ASP A 77 -11.48 -7.63 -6.00
N ALA A 78 -10.38 -7.16 -6.59
CA ALA A 78 -9.29 -6.52 -5.86
C ALA A 78 -8.58 -5.43 -6.67
N ILE A 79 -8.03 -4.43 -5.96
CA ILE A 79 -7.03 -3.50 -6.48
C ILE A 79 -5.67 -3.94 -5.97
N VAL A 80 -4.66 -3.90 -6.83
CA VAL A 80 -3.26 -4.15 -6.47
C VAL A 80 -2.42 -2.92 -6.82
N TRP A 81 -1.82 -2.33 -5.80
CA TRP A 81 -0.83 -1.27 -5.93
C TRP A 81 0.56 -1.85 -6.13
N LEU A 82 1.23 -1.39 -7.18
CA LEU A 82 2.65 -1.67 -7.43
C LEU A 82 3.34 -0.36 -7.79
N ASP A 83 4.37 0.02 -7.03
CA ASP A 83 5.21 1.15 -7.42
C ASP A 83 6.11 0.76 -8.61
N SER A 84 6.42 1.73 -9.47
CA SER A 84 7.09 1.51 -10.75
C SER A 84 8.58 1.13 -10.64
N ASP A 85 9.12 1.09 -9.43
CA ASP A 85 10.48 0.72 -9.07
C ASP A 85 10.55 -0.55 -8.19
N MET A 86 9.44 -1.29 -8.07
CA MET A 86 9.39 -2.56 -7.35
C MET A 86 9.98 -3.74 -8.12
N VAL A 87 10.56 -4.69 -7.40
CA VAL A 87 11.12 -5.94 -7.93
C VAL A 87 10.44 -7.13 -7.25
N PHE A 88 9.92 -8.06 -8.04
CA PHE A 88 9.11 -9.19 -7.55
C PHE A 88 9.15 -10.39 -8.50
N ASN A 89 8.63 -11.52 -8.05
CA ASN A 89 8.30 -12.67 -8.89
C ASN A 89 6.78 -12.90 -8.93
N ASN A 90 6.35 -13.84 -9.79
CA ASN A 90 4.95 -14.14 -10.02
C ASN A 90 4.26 -14.70 -8.77
N GLU A 91 4.93 -15.62 -8.08
CA GLU A 91 4.42 -16.32 -6.90
C GLU A 91 4.09 -15.34 -5.78
N MET A 92 4.92 -14.30 -5.60
CA MET A 92 4.69 -13.26 -4.60
C MET A 92 3.42 -12.46 -4.89
N ILE A 93 3.19 -12.07 -6.15
CA ILE A 93 1.98 -11.34 -6.55
C ILE A 93 0.75 -12.24 -6.44
N PHE A 94 0.88 -13.50 -6.81
CA PHE A 94 -0.20 -14.47 -6.68
C PHE A 94 -0.59 -14.70 -5.23
N GLU A 95 0.37 -14.90 -4.34
CA GLU A 95 0.10 -15.04 -2.91
C GLU A 95 -0.50 -13.74 -2.31
N LEU A 96 -0.02 -12.57 -2.74
CA LEU A 96 -0.56 -11.27 -2.34
C LEU A 96 -2.05 -11.15 -2.70
N ILE A 97 -2.40 -11.46 -3.96
CA ILE A 97 -3.77 -11.40 -4.48
C ILE A 97 -4.65 -12.46 -3.80
N ASP A 98 -4.19 -13.71 -3.72
CA ASP A 98 -4.98 -14.81 -3.13
C ASP A 98 -5.27 -14.54 -1.64
N ALA A 99 -4.27 -14.07 -0.87
CA ALA A 99 -4.49 -13.67 0.51
C ALA A 99 -5.49 -12.50 0.62
N CYS A 100 -5.41 -11.54 -0.30
CA CYS A 100 -6.33 -10.42 -0.36
C CYS A 100 -7.75 -10.86 -0.70
N LEU A 101 -7.95 -11.77 -1.64
CA LEU A 101 -9.29 -12.23 -2.04
C LEU A 101 -9.94 -13.10 -0.97
N TYR A 102 -9.16 -13.98 -0.32
CA TYR A 102 -9.74 -15.07 0.47
C TYR A 102 -9.48 -14.98 1.97
N LYS A 103 -8.54 -14.14 2.44
CA LYS A 103 -8.12 -14.14 3.86
C LYS A 103 -8.28 -12.80 4.57
N TYR A 104 -7.73 -11.72 4.00
CA TYR A 104 -7.73 -10.40 4.65
C TYR A 104 -8.16 -9.30 3.67
N PRO A 105 -8.82 -8.23 4.14
CA PRO A 105 -9.33 -7.17 3.26
C PRO A 105 -8.22 -6.27 2.69
N VAL A 106 -7.11 -6.09 3.42
CA VAL A 106 -5.94 -5.33 2.99
C VAL A 106 -4.69 -6.12 3.31
N VAL A 107 -3.89 -6.41 2.29
CA VAL A 107 -2.70 -7.26 2.38
C VAL A 107 -1.51 -6.54 1.78
N SER A 108 -0.35 -6.63 2.41
CA SER A 108 0.92 -6.14 1.86
C SER A 108 2.04 -7.16 2.01
N GLY A 109 3.06 -7.02 1.16
CA GLY A 109 4.39 -7.55 1.45
C GLY A 109 5.24 -6.57 2.24
N VAL A 110 6.52 -6.88 2.35
CA VAL A 110 7.55 -5.98 2.90
C VAL A 110 8.54 -5.59 1.82
N TYR A 111 9.02 -4.36 1.89
CA TYR A 111 10.15 -3.88 1.09
C TYR A 111 11.03 -2.98 1.94
N ALA A 112 12.34 -3.08 1.70
CA ALA A 112 13.32 -2.36 2.49
C ALA A 112 13.30 -0.87 2.16
N MET A 113 13.45 -0.05 3.19
CA MET A 113 13.70 1.38 3.04
C MET A 113 15.14 1.62 2.59
N GLN A 114 15.45 2.86 2.22
CA GLN A 114 16.81 3.27 1.92
C GLN A 114 17.76 2.91 3.08
N GLY A 115 18.94 2.38 2.74
CA GLY A 115 19.91 1.87 3.71
C GLY A 115 19.71 0.39 4.10
N GLY A 116 18.56 -0.22 3.76
CA GLY A 116 18.42 -1.68 3.76
C GLY A 116 18.36 -2.35 5.14
N ASN A 117 18.13 -1.60 6.23
CA ASN A 117 18.08 -2.15 7.60
C ASN A 117 16.66 -2.30 8.16
N HIS A 118 15.70 -1.56 7.61
CA HIS A 118 14.31 -1.51 8.06
C HIS A 118 13.36 -1.71 6.88
N PHE A 119 12.21 -2.30 7.17
CA PHE A 119 11.08 -2.37 6.25
C PHE A 119 10.14 -1.17 6.46
N ALA A 120 9.45 -0.75 5.40
CA ALA A 120 8.38 0.23 5.49
C ALA A 120 7.11 -0.37 6.13
N CYS A 121 7.21 -0.90 7.37
CA CYS A 121 6.13 -1.43 8.19
C CYS A 121 6.26 -0.89 9.61
N ILE A 122 5.17 -0.38 10.16
CA ILE A 122 5.07 0.07 11.54
C ILE A 122 4.07 -0.85 12.25
N LYS A 123 4.54 -1.64 13.21
CA LYS A 123 3.68 -2.57 13.97
C LYS A 123 2.71 -1.84 14.89
N ARG A 124 3.16 -0.77 15.54
CA ARG A 124 2.39 0.01 16.52
C ARG A 124 2.50 1.50 16.22
N TRP A 125 1.35 2.17 16.23
CA TRP A 125 1.28 3.62 16.09
C TRP A 125 1.56 4.29 17.44
N ASP A 126 2.82 4.37 17.82
CA ASP A 126 3.26 4.94 19.10
C ASP A 126 3.65 6.42 18.94
N GLU A 127 2.75 7.31 19.34
CA GLU A 127 2.97 8.75 19.27
C GLU A 127 4.06 9.24 20.23
N LYS A 128 4.35 8.52 21.32
CA LYS A 128 5.44 8.91 22.23
C LYS A 128 6.78 8.75 21.54
N ILE A 129 6.99 7.61 20.88
CA ILE A 129 8.19 7.36 20.07
C ILE A 129 8.29 8.41 18.96
N TYR A 130 7.17 8.72 18.29
CA TYR A 130 7.15 9.74 17.25
C TYR A 130 7.55 11.12 17.77
N ILE A 131 7.01 11.56 18.91
CA ILE A 131 7.35 12.85 19.54
C ILE A 131 8.82 12.89 19.95
N GLU A 132 9.37 11.78 20.44
CA GLU A 132 10.76 11.68 20.88
C GLU A 132 11.78 11.62 19.73
N LYS A 133 11.44 10.93 18.63
CA LYS A 133 12.39 10.60 17.55
C LYS A 133 12.10 11.29 16.22
N GLY A 134 10.91 11.89 16.06
CA GLY A 134 10.42 12.46 14.80
C GLY A 134 9.97 11.41 13.77
N HIS A 135 9.89 10.14 14.15
CA HIS A 135 9.38 9.06 13.31
C HIS A 135 8.87 7.90 14.16
N PHE A 136 7.98 7.08 13.60
CA PHE A 136 7.54 5.84 14.22
C PHE A 136 8.60 4.74 14.13
N GLU A 137 8.43 3.69 14.94
CA GLU A 137 9.33 2.54 14.91
C GLU A 137 9.03 1.62 13.72
N PHE A 138 9.94 1.63 12.75
CA PHE A 138 9.91 0.74 11.60
C PHE A 138 10.42 -0.65 11.97
N LEU A 139 9.80 -1.68 11.40
CA LEU A 139 10.19 -3.07 11.59
C LEU A 139 11.61 -3.29 11.05
N SER A 140 12.52 -3.71 11.93
CA SER A 140 13.88 -4.09 11.51
C SER A 140 13.88 -5.41 10.73
N ILE A 141 14.83 -5.57 9.81
CA ILE A 141 14.99 -6.84 9.09
C ILE A 141 15.33 -7.97 10.05
N GLU A 142 16.15 -7.70 11.07
CA GLU A 142 16.54 -8.70 12.06
C GLU A 142 15.32 -9.22 12.83
N GLU A 143 14.44 -8.33 13.29
CA GLU A 143 13.18 -8.71 13.95
C GLU A 143 12.30 -9.55 13.01
N SER A 144 12.15 -9.13 11.75
CA SER A 144 11.39 -9.90 10.76
C SER A 144 11.94 -11.32 10.56
N ILE A 145 13.27 -11.50 10.54
CA ILE A 145 13.90 -12.81 10.42
C ILE A 145 13.62 -13.66 11.67
N LYS A 146 13.65 -13.06 12.87
CA LYS A 146 13.31 -13.76 14.12
C LYS A 146 11.86 -14.25 14.10
N LEU A 147 10.92 -13.40 13.69
CA LEU A 147 9.51 -13.76 13.56
C LEU A 147 9.31 -14.93 12.58
N LEU A 148 9.92 -14.86 11.40
CA LEU A 148 9.85 -15.94 10.41
C LEU A 148 10.44 -17.26 10.92
N LYS A 149 11.54 -17.23 11.69
CA LYS A 149 12.11 -18.43 12.32
C LYS A 149 11.19 -19.07 13.36
N HIS A 150 10.31 -18.28 13.98
CA HIS A 150 9.27 -18.79 14.88
C HIS A 150 7.97 -19.19 14.14
N GLY A 151 7.97 -19.15 12.80
CA GLY A 151 6.78 -19.48 11.99
C GLY A 151 5.77 -18.34 11.86
N GLU A 152 6.07 -17.15 12.38
CA GLU A 152 5.20 -15.97 12.29
C GLU A 152 5.37 -15.29 10.93
N LYS A 153 4.65 -15.80 9.93
CA LYS A 153 4.62 -15.24 8.57
C LYS A 153 3.80 -13.96 8.48
N TRP A 154 2.72 -13.88 9.25
CA TRP A 154 1.73 -12.82 9.17
C TRP A 154 1.79 -11.94 10.41
N ILE A 155 1.92 -10.63 10.20
CA ILE A 155 1.79 -9.64 11.26
C ILE A 155 0.73 -8.62 10.88
N LYS A 156 0.09 -8.04 11.89
CA LYS A 156 -0.77 -6.86 11.73
C LYS A 156 0.07 -5.61 11.98
N CYS A 157 0.20 -4.75 10.98
CA CYS A 157 0.87 -3.45 11.09
C CYS A 157 -0.18 -2.33 11.18
N ALA A 158 0.10 -1.32 11.99
CA ALA A 158 -0.68 -0.07 12.01
C ALA A 158 -0.48 0.75 10.74
N TYR A 159 0.62 0.53 10.04
CA TYR A 159 0.93 1.12 8.74
C TYR A 159 1.94 0.25 7.98
N THR A 160 1.82 0.22 6.66
CA THR A 160 2.89 -0.21 5.76
C THR A 160 2.79 0.58 4.46
N GLY A 161 3.92 0.82 3.80
CA GLY A 161 3.90 1.58 2.56
C GLY A 161 3.16 0.86 1.44
N MET A 162 2.57 1.63 0.52
CA MET A 162 1.68 1.11 -0.54
C MET A 162 2.40 0.63 -1.80
N GLY A 163 3.72 0.46 -1.77
CA GLY A 163 4.49 0.02 -2.94
C GLY A 163 4.16 -1.39 -3.42
N CYS A 164 3.63 -2.26 -2.57
CA CYS A 164 3.15 -3.59 -2.94
C CYS A 164 1.98 -4.04 -2.04
N MET A 165 0.78 -3.52 -2.33
CA MET A 165 -0.42 -3.72 -1.51
C MET A 165 -1.61 -4.18 -2.34
N ALA A 166 -2.36 -5.15 -1.85
CA ALA A 166 -3.64 -5.57 -2.41
C ALA A 166 -4.79 -5.19 -1.47
N ILE A 167 -5.88 -4.68 -2.04
CA ILE A 167 -7.06 -4.19 -1.34
C ILE A 167 -8.28 -4.87 -1.97
N ARG A 168 -9.09 -5.54 -1.15
CA ARG A 168 -10.30 -6.23 -1.59
C ARG A 168 -11.37 -5.21 -1.94
N TYR A 169 -12.17 -5.50 -2.96
CA TYR A 169 -13.40 -4.77 -3.24
C TYR A 169 -14.25 -4.64 -1.96
N GLY A 170 -14.86 -3.48 -1.77
CA GLY A 170 -15.67 -3.17 -0.58
C GLY A 170 -14.91 -2.37 0.48
N VAL A 171 -13.58 -2.31 0.42
CA VAL A 171 -12.78 -1.51 1.37
C VAL A 171 -12.81 -0.03 1.01
N ILE A 172 -12.54 0.32 -0.26
CA ILE A 172 -12.56 1.72 -0.71
C ILE A 172 -13.99 2.17 -1.06
N GLU A 173 -14.86 1.22 -1.43
CA GLU A 173 -16.29 1.45 -1.66
C GLU A 173 -17.09 1.66 -0.37
N ASP A 174 -16.51 1.41 0.80
CA ASP A 174 -17.20 1.56 2.08
C ASP A 174 -17.70 3.00 2.24
N GLU A 175 -18.98 3.16 2.59
CA GLU A 175 -19.61 4.48 2.69
C GLU A 175 -18.98 5.37 3.76
N ARG A 176 -18.24 4.79 4.72
CA ARG A 176 -17.55 5.53 5.78
C ARG A 176 -16.29 6.23 5.29
N ILE A 177 -15.70 5.82 4.16
CA ILE A 177 -14.57 6.53 3.56
C ILE A 177 -15.07 7.44 2.42
N LYS A 178 -14.60 8.69 2.42
CA LYS A 178 -14.97 9.70 1.42
C LYS A 178 -13.75 10.16 0.65
N TYR A 179 -13.96 10.57 -0.60
CA TYR A 179 -12.97 11.32 -1.36
C TYR A 179 -12.73 12.69 -0.68
N PRO A 180 -11.47 13.15 -0.54
CA PRO A 180 -10.23 12.60 -1.11
C PRO A 180 -9.56 11.50 -0.26
N TRP A 181 -9.51 10.26 -0.79
CA TRP A 181 -9.13 9.06 -0.04
C TRP A 181 -7.70 9.07 0.52
N PHE A 182 -6.77 9.71 -0.20
CA PHE A 182 -5.34 9.69 0.06
C PHE A 182 -4.85 10.89 0.87
N PHE A 183 -5.75 11.67 1.46
CA PHE A 183 -5.43 12.88 2.20
C PHE A 183 -6.00 12.80 3.61
N CYS A 184 -5.31 13.41 4.57
CA CYS A 184 -5.87 13.69 5.89
C CYS A 184 -5.46 15.10 6.33
N ASP A 185 -6.14 15.60 7.37
CA ASP A 185 -5.79 16.87 7.98
C ASP A 185 -4.39 16.82 8.61
N ILE A 186 -3.75 18.00 8.68
CA ILE A 186 -2.46 18.18 9.36
C ILE A 186 -2.61 17.70 10.81
N LYS A 187 -1.77 16.73 11.19
CA LYS A 187 -1.76 16.19 12.55
C LYS A 187 -0.98 17.12 13.46
N LYS A 188 -1.47 17.27 14.70
CA LYS A 188 -0.80 18.03 15.76
C LYS A 188 -0.56 17.11 16.95
N PHE A 189 0.68 17.03 17.40
CA PHE A 189 1.04 16.25 18.59
C PHE A 189 1.55 17.21 19.66
N SER A 190 0.92 17.20 20.83
CA SER A 190 1.37 18.00 21.97
C SER A 190 2.69 17.46 22.49
N THR A 191 3.61 18.36 22.86
CA THR A 191 4.86 17.96 23.50
C THR A 191 4.92 18.45 24.94
N ASN A 192 5.79 17.85 25.74
CA ASN A 192 6.07 18.29 27.11
C ASN A 192 7.12 19.42 27.17
N ASN A 193 7.64 19.89 26.02
CA ASN A 193 8.64 20.94 25.95
C ASN A 193 7.96 22.34 25.97
N PRO A 194 8.20 23.17 27.01
CA PRO A 194 7.58 24.50 27.09
C PRO A 194 7.93 25.44 25.92
N ALA A 195 9.07 25.24 25.26
CA ALA A 195 9.50 26.05 24.13
C ALA A 195 8.89 25.57 22.78
N ILE A 196 8.42 24.32 22.71
CA ILE A 196 7.83 23.72 21.51
C ILE A 196 6.53 23.02 21.93
N PRO A 197 5.43 23.76 22.14
CA PRO A 197 4.22 23.20 22.77
C PRO A 197 3.55 22.10 21.92
N TYR A 198 3.79 22.09 20.61
CA TYR A 198 3.31 21.04 19.71
C TYR A 198 4.24 20.89 18.49
N ILE A 199 4.20 19.70 17.89
CA ILE A 199 4.74 19.43 16.55
C ILE A 199 3.59 19.22 15.57
N THR A 200 3.85 19.52 14.29
CA THR A 200 2.88 19.35 13.20
C THR A 200 3.43 18.44 12.13
N ASP A 201 2.60 17.53 11.62
CA ASP A 201 2.99 16.61 10.55
C ASP A 201 1.95 16.61 9.42
N GLY A 202 2.47 16.69 8.19
CA GLY A 202 1.71 16.43 6.97
C GLY A 202 2.10 15.04 6.47
N THR A 203 1.18 14.09 6.59
CA THR A 203 1.49 12.69 6.31
C THR A 203 1.54 12.37 4.81
N SER A 204 2.32 11.35 4.46
CA SER A 204 2.32 10.77 3.12
C SER A 204 0.95 10.19 2.75
N GLU A 205 0.76 9.87 1.47
CA GLU A 205 -0.53 9.45 0.93
C GLU A 205 -0.95 8.07 1.43
N ASP A 206 0.02 7.18 1.62
CA ASP A 206 -0.18 5.84 2.13
C ASP A 206 -0.54 5.84 3.62
N VAL A 207 0.15 6.66 4.43
CA VAL A 207 -0.21 6.91 5.82
C VAL A 207 -1.63 7.47 5.89
N SER A 208 -1.93 8.51 5.12
CA SER A 208 -3.23 9.16 5.11
C SER A 208 -4.35 8.16 4.75
N PHE A 209 -4.16 7.37 3.70
CA PHE A 209 -5.13 6.37 3.26
C PHE A 209 -5.36 5.28 4.32
N ILE A 210 -4.30 4.68 4.86
CA ILE A 210 -4.42 3.60 5.86
C ILE A 210 -5.03 4.14 7.16
N ARG A 211 -4.64 5.34 7.59
CA ARG A 211 -5.23 5.98 8.77
C ARG A 211 -6.69 6.31 8.56
N ASN A 212 -7.09 6.80 7.39
CA ASN A 212 -8.50 7.04 7.07
C ASN A 212 -9.31 5.73 7.17
N LEU A 213 -8.79 4.60 6.69
CA LEU A 213 -9.46 3.31 6.82
C LEU A 213 -9.58 2.84 8.29
N ILE A 214 -8.51 3.01 9.07
CA ILE A 214 -8.48 2.61 10.49
C ILE A 214 -9.37 3.50 11.36
N ASP A 215 -9.26 4.82 11.19
CA ASP A 215 -9.96 5.82 11.99
C ASP A 215 -11.48 5.78 11.74
N ASN A 216 -11.92 5.33 10.56
CA ASN A 216 -13.33 5.08 10.23
C ASN A 216 -13.79 3.63 10.56
N GLY A 217 -12.92 2.82 11.16
CA GLY A 217 -13.23 1.45 11.59
C GLY A 217 -13.51 0.47 10.44
N ILE A 218 -12.94 0.72 9.26
CA ILE A 218 -13.07 -0.16 8.08
C ILE A 218 -12.10 -1.35 8.21
N ILE A 219 -10.90 -1.07 8.71
CA ILE A 219 -9.89 -2.08 9.08
C ILE A 219 -9.32 -1.74 10.46
N ASP A 220 -8.66 -2.68 11.12
CA ASP A 220 -7.97 -2.46 12.40
C ASP A 220 -6.43 -2.54 12.26
N GLY A 221 -5.96 -2.63 11.02
CA GLY A 221 -4.56 -2.71 10.62
C GLY A 221 -4.42 -3.33 9.24
N VAL A 222 -3.22 -3.23 8.68
CA VAL A 222 -2.86 -3.90 7.42
C VAL A 222 -2.22 -5.24 7.74
N MET A 223 -2.67 -6.30 7.07
CA MET A 223 -2.07 -7.62 7.22
C MET A 223 -0.85 -7.75 6.33
N VAL A 224 0.32 -7.92 6.93
CA VAL A 224 1.61 -7.95 6.24
C VAL A 224 2.20 -9.34 6.29
N ASN A 225 2.59 -9.84 5.12
CA ASN A 225 3.25 -11.12 4.97
C ASN A 225 4.77 -10.93 4.89
N LEU A 226 5.47 -11.31 5.95
CA LEU A 226 6.92 -11.14 6.08
C LEU A 226 7.73 -11.98 5.10
N SER A 227 7.16 -13.05 4.53
CA SER A 227 7.87 -13.84 3.51
C SER A 227 7.75 -13.23 2.11
N LEU A 228 6.79 -12.33 1.89
CA LEU A 228 6.64 -11.61 0.62
C LEU A 228 7.58 -10.40 0.64
N ARG A 229 8.87 -10.67 0.42
CA ARG A 229 9.92 -9.65 0.44
C ARG A 229 10.22 -9.12 -0.96
N PHE A 230 9.68 -7.95 -1.25
CA PHE A 230 9.87 -7.25 -2.51
C PHE A 230 11.18 -6.44 -2.49
N GLY A 231 11.81 -6.30 -3.66
CA GLY A 231 12.89 -5.34 -3.89
C GLY A 231 12.34 -3.96 -4.25
N HIS A 232 13.10 -2.91 -3.98
CA HIS A 232 12.72 -1.52 -4.23
C HIS A 232 13.97 -0.80 -4.76
N VAL A 233 13.95 -0.45 -6.05
CA VAL A 233 15.13 0.10 -6.73
C VAL A 233 15.39 1.52 -6.22
N LYS A 234 16.64 1.81 -5.85
CA LYS A 234 17.09 3.16 -5.54
C LYS A 234 18.25 3.52 -6.47
N THR A 235 18.06 4.60 -7.22
CA THR A 235 19.05 5.11 -8.16
C THR A 235 19.99 6.08 -7.45
N THR A 236 21.29 5.96 -7.71
CA THR A 236 22.31 6.94 -7.32
C THR A 236 22.74 7.68 -8.58
N ILE A 237 22.83 9.01 -8.50
CA ILE A 237 23.43 9.82 -9.56
C ILE A 237 24.95 9.61 -9.48
N ILE A 238 25.56 9.19 -10.58
CA ILE A 238 27.00 8.98 -10.73
C ILE A 238 27.62 10.24 -11.34
#